data_AF-A3C658-F1
#
_entry.id   AF-A3C658-F1
#
_cell.length_a   1.000
_cell.length_b   1.000
_cell.length_c   1.000
_cell.angle_alpha   90.00
_cell.angle_beta   90.00
_cell.angle_gamma   90.00
#
_symmetry.space_group_name_H-M   'P 1'
#
loop_
_entity.id
_entity.type
_entity.pdbx_description
1 polymer ?
#
loop_
_entity_poly.entity_id
_entity_poly.type
_entity_poly.pdbx_seq_one_letter_code
_entity_poly.pdbx_strand_id
1 'polypeptide(L)'
;MAAATEQPQQITEIEHAHLPMLAVAAAGYRAVAPDWRGYGLSDQPPEPEAAEYDDLIEDLLAILDALAVPKAFLVAKDFGALVAYDFALCHPNRTCGVMGLGIPFGNDASSINTLPEGLYIFRWAQPGRAEADFGRYNIKRVVRTIYILFSKSEIPMAKEDQEIMDLADLSTPLPEWFTEEDLDVYSSLYEKSGFRYPLQMPYRSLHKRKPIGDAKFQVPVFVVMGEKDYVYKFPGVESAIKDGTMERHAPDMKITYIPEGSHFVQEQFPDYVNELLLAFLKDHPVDK
;
A
#
# COMPACT_ATOMS: atom_id res chain seq x y z
N MET A 1 12.73 48.51 -12.16
CA MET A 1 11.94 47.28 -11.97
C MET A 1 12.92 46.14 -11.83
N ALA A 2 13.09 45.59 -10.63
CA ALA A 2 13.91 44.40 -10.44
C ALA A 2 13.00 43.17 -10.58
N ALA A 3 13.35 42.25 -11.47
CA ALA A 3 12.66 40.96 -11.54
C ALA A 3 13.06 40.14 -10.32
N ALA A 4 12.09 39.76 -9.49
CA ALA A 4 12.28 38.75 -8.48
C ALA A 4 12.35 37.39 -9.20
N THR A 5 13.55 36.81 -9.29
CA THR A 5 13.72 35.40 -9.62
C THR A 5 13.28 34.59 -8.41
N GLU A 6 12.09 34.00 -8.48
CA GLU A 6 11.68 32.96 -7.54
C GLU A 6 12.69 31.81 -7.61
N GLN A 7 13.24 31.42 -6.46
CA GLN A 7 14.00 30.19 -6.35
C GLN A 7 13.00 29.02 -6.40
N PRO A 8 13.32 27.91 -7.09
CA PRO A 8 12.47 26.73 -7.03
C PRO A 8 12.35 26.27 -5.59
N GLN A 9 11.11 26.04 -5.12
CA GLN A 9 10.88 25.42 -3.82
C GLN A 9 11.56 24.06 -3.80
N GLN A 10 12.55 23.92 -2.93
CA GLN A 10 13.21 22.66 -2.67
C GLN A 10 12.19 21.75 -1.99
N ILE A 11 11.61 20.84 -2.77
CA ILE A 11 10.78 19.75 -2.23
C ILE A 11 11.70 18.95 -1.33
N THR A 12 11.45 18.98 -0.02
CA THR A 12 12.17 18.16 0.95
C THR A 12 11.94 16.70 0.60
N GLU A 13 12.99 16.05 0.12
CA GLU A 13 12.97 14.65 -0.30
C GLU A 13 12.66 13.77 0.91
N ILE A 14 11.61 12.95 0.82
CA ILE A 14 11.41 11.86 1.78
C ILE A 14 12.51 10.85 1.51
N GLU A 15 13.54 10.81 2.36
CA GLU A 15 14.68 9.93 2.14
C GLU A 15 14.24 8.47 2.11
N HIS A 16 13.34 8.02 3.01
CA HIS A 16 12.91 6.62 3.10
C HIS A 16 11.84 6.18 2.08
N ALA A 17 10.77 6.96 1.88
CA ALA A 17 9.65 6.55 1.03
C ALA A 17 10.02 6.41 -0.46
N HIS A 18 11.07 7.12 -0.90
CA HIS A 18 11.53 7.10 -2.29
C HIS A 18 12.73 6.16 -2.53
N LEU A 19 13.25 5.44 -1.53
CA LEU A 19 14.43 4.56 -1.71
C LEU A 19 14.26 3.55 -2.87
N PRO A 20 13.10 2.89 -3.07
CA PRO A 20 12.90 2.02 -4.23
C PRO A 20 12.93 2.77 -5.55
N MET A 21 12.42 4.00 -5.61
CA MET A 21 12.45 4.83 -6.82
C MET A 21 13.88 5.24 -7.17
N LEU A 22 14.66 5.67 -6.18
CA LEU A 22 16.05 6.07 -6.36
C LEU A 22 16.92 4.88 -6.82
N ALA A 23 16.72 3.71 -6.22
CA ALA A 23 17.42 2.48 -6.60
C ALA A 23 17.16 2.06 -8.06
N VAL A 24 15.89 2.02 -8.49
CA VAL A 24 15.58 1.64 -9.89
C VAL A 24 15.94 2.74 -10.89
N ALA A 25 15.86 4.01 -10.51
CA ALA A 25 16.34 5.12 -11.35
C ALA A 25 17.86 5.05 -11.57
N ALA A 26 18.63 4.79 -10.52
CA ALA A 26 20.08 4.56 -10.61
C ALA A 26 20.44 3.34 -11.47
N ALA A 27 19.58 2.32 -11.49
CA ALA A 27 19.71 1.16 -12.38
C ALA A 27 19.23 1.41 -13.83
N GLY A 28 18.79 2.63 -14.17
CA GLY A 28 18.41 3.03 -15.52
C GLY A 28 16.94 2.80 -15.90
N TYR A 29 16.06 2.56 -14.93
CA TYR A 29 14.61 2.50 -15.13
C TYR A 29 13.96 3.88 -14.93
N ARG A 30 12.78 4.09 -15.52
CA ARG A 30 11.94 5.27 -15.25
C ARG A 30 11.04 4.96 -14.04
N ALA A 31 11.44 5.43 -12.85
CA ALA A 31 10.59 5.35 -11.66
C ALA A 31 9.40 6.32 -11.75
N VAL A 32 8.21 5.86 -11.36
CA VAL A 32 6.99 6.68 -11.23
C VAL A 32 6.23 6.19 -10.02
N ALA A 33 5.97 7.06 -9.04
CA ALA A 33 5.07 6.81 -7.92
C ALA A 33 4.06 7.95 -7.85
N PRO A 34 2.80 7.73 -8.30
CA PRO A 34 1.74 8.72 -8.16
C PRO A 34 1.11 8.61 -6.76
N ASP A 35 0.64 9.75 -6.22
CA ASP A 35 -0.39 9.72 -5.19
C ASP A 35 -1.70 9.24 -5.83
N TRP A 36 -2.34 8.22 -5.24
CA TRP A 36 -3.69 7.80 -5.64
C TRP A 36 -4.70 8.95 -5.50
N ARG A 37 -5.78 8.93 -6.29
CA ARG A 37 -6.91 9.87 -6.09
C ARG A 37 -7.30 9.92 -4.61
N GLY A 38 -7.51 11.12 -4.08
CA GLY A 38 -7.84 11.34 -2.66
C GLY A 38 -6.74 11.07 -1.63
N TYR A 39 -5.50 10.80 -2.04
CA TYR A 39 -4.31 10.74 -1.19
C TYR A 39 -3.34 11.89 -1.51
N GLY A 40 -2.59 12.33 -0.49
CA GLY A 40 -1.44 13.23 -0.63
C GLY A 40 -1.72 14.50 -1.44
N LEU A 41 -1.00 14.66 -2.55
CA LEU A 41 -1.12 15.81 -3.44
C LEU A 41 -2.20 15.66 -4.51
N SER A 42 -2.73 14.45 -4.75
CA SER A 42 -3.78 14.19 -5.74
C SER A 42 -5.15 14.70 -5.28
N ASP A 43 -6.01 15.06 -6.24
CA ASP A 43 -7.34 15.58 -5.96
C ASP A 43 -8.27 14.53 -5.32
N GLN A 44 -9.17 14.97 -4.45
CA GLN A 44 -10.28 14.13 -3.97
C GLN A 44 -11.24 13.82 -5.13
N PRO A 45 -11.70 12.56 -5.30
CA PRO A 45 -12.74 12.28 -6.28
C PRO A 45 -14.04 13.02 -5.91
N PRO A 46 -14.91 13.37 -6.89
CA PRO A 46 -16.13 14.12 -6.63
C PRO A 46 -17.10 13.43 -5.66
N GLU A 47 -17.21 12.10 -5.76
CA GLU A 47 -18.05 11.25 -4.92
C GLU A 47 -17.23 10.10 -4.32
N PRO A 48 -16.43 10.34 -3.25
CA PRO A 48 -15.60 9.32 -2.61
C PRO A 48 -16.39 8.06 -2.22
N GLU A 49 -17.63 8.22 -1.73
CA GLU A 49 -18.49 7.12 -1.28
C GLU A 49 -18.91 6.18 -2.43
N ALA A 50 -18.88 6.68 -3.67
CA ALA A 50 -19.16 5.87 -4.86
C ALA A 50 -17.96 4.99 -5.26
N ALA A 51 -16.74 5.29 -4.80
CA ALA A 51 -15.51 4.68 -5.30
C ALA A 51 -15.47 3.15 -5.24
N GLU A 52 -14.79 2.57 -6.23
CA GLU A 52 -14.61 1.13 -6.44
C GLU A 52 -13.16 0.80 -6.80
N TYR A 53 -12.76 -0.48 -6.76
CA TYR A 53 -11.38 -0.86 -7.13
C TYR A 53 -11.10 -0.65 -8.62
N ASP A 54 -12.13 -0.73 -9.47
CA ASP A 54 -12.04 -0.44 -10.90
C ASP A 54 -11.58 1.00 -11.18
N ASP A 55 -11.95 2.00 -10.36
CA ASP A 55 -11.48 3.38 -10.47
C ASP A 55 -9.95 3.48 -10.46
N LEU A 56 -9.30 2.68 -9.60
CA LEU A 56 -7.85 2.70 -9.43
C LEU A 56 -7.14 1.93 -10.56
N ILE A 57 -7.82 0.95 -11.17
CA ILE A 57 -7.35 0.26 -12.37
C ILE A 57 -7.40 1.22 -13.57
N GLU A 58 -8.49 2.00 -13.70
CA GLU A 58 -8.62 3.04 -14.71
C GLU A 58 -7.61 4.18 -14.52
N ASP A 59 -7.34 4.61 -13.28
CA ASP A 59 -6.27 5.58 -12.97
C ASP A 59 -4.91 5.10 -13.45
N LEU A 60 -4.53 3.85 -13.16
CA LEU A 60 -3.26 3.28 -13.64
C LEU A 60 -3.17 3.28 -15.17
N LEU A 61 -4.25 2.91 -15.86
CA LEU A 61 -4.30 2.90 -17.32
C LEU A 61 -4.12 4.31 -17.89
N ALA A 62 -4.84 5.29 -17.32
CA ALA A 62 -4.76 6.69 -17.70
C ALA A 62 -3.38 7.31 -17.42
N ILE A 63 -2.73 6.95 -16.31
CA ILE A 63 -1.37 7.38 -15.96
C ILE A 63 -0.36 6.82 -16.97
N LEU A 64 -0.45 5.53 -17.33
CA LEU A 64 0.42 4.95 -18.36
C LEU A 64 0.23 5.62 -19.72
N ASP A 65 -1.02 5.90 -20.11
CA ASP A 65 -1.33 6.58 -21.38
C ASP A 65 -0.84 8.04 -21.40
N ALA A 66 -1.08 8.80 -20.33
CA ALA A 66 -0.62 10.19 -20.19
C ALA A 66 0.91 10.32 -20.19
N LEU A 67 1.63 9.32 -19.65
CA LEU A 67 3.08 9.26 -19.64
C LEU A 67 3.69 8.61 -20.89
N ALA A 68 2.85 8.22 -21.87
CA ALA A 68 3.19 7.48 -23.08
C ALA A 68 3.98 6.17 -22.82
N VAL A 69 3.64 5.46 -21.75
CA VAL A 69 4.26 4.20 -21.34
C VAL A 69 3.40 3.01 -21.83
N PRO A 70 3.89 2.18 -22.79
CA PRO A 70 3.10 1.07 -23.32
C PRO A 70 2.95 -0.07 -22.32
N LYS A 71 3.99 -0.37 -21.52
CA LYS A 71 3.95 -1.35 -20.44
C LYS A 71 4.82 -0.90 -19.26
N ALA A 72 4.45 -1.31 -18.05
CA ALA A 72 5.24 -1.05 -16.84
C ALA A 72 5.38 -2.31 -15.96
N PHE A 73 6.45 -2.35 -15.17
CA PHE A 73 6.47 -3.17 -13.95
C PHE A 73 5.66 -2.46 -12.87
N LEU A 74 4.84 -3.21 -12.15
CA LEU A 74 4.06 -2.68 -11.04
C LEU A 74 4.69 -3.14 -9.72
N VAL A 75 5.07 -2.19 -8.87
CA VAL A 75 5.56 -2.45 -7.51
C VAL A 75 4.56 -1.81 -6.58
N ALA A 76 3.96 -2.59 -5.68
CA ALA A 76 2.84 -2.12 -4.88
C ALA A 76 2.79 -2.76 -3.50
N LYS A 77 2.34 -1.98 -2.50
CA LYS A 77 2.28 -2.35 -1.09
C LYS A 77 0.86 -2.29 -0.57
N ASP A 78 0.51 -3.21 0.34
CA ASP A 78 -0.76 -3.19 1.07
C ASP A 78 -1.97 -3.11 0.12
N PHE A 79 -2.96 -2.22 0.33
CA PHE A 79 -4.14 -2.15 -0.55
C PHE A 79 -3.80 -1.84 -2.02
N GLY A 80 -2.67 -1.17 -2.28
CA GLY A 80 -2.17 -0.96 -3.64
C GLY A 80 -1.76 -2.26 -4.33
N ALA A 81 -1.34 -3.29 -3.58
CA ALA A 81 -1.02 -4.61 -4.15
C ALA A 81 -2.26 -5.26 -4.78
N LEU A 82 -3.43 -5.15 -4.13
CA LEU A 82 -4.69 -5.64 -4.69
C LEU A 82 -4.99 -5.01 -6.07
N VAL A 83 -4.82 -3.69 -6.18
CA VAL A 83 -4.99 -2.94 -7.44
C VAL A 83 -3.99 -3.40 -8.50
N ALA A 84 -2.71 -3.56 -8.13
CA ALA A 84 -1.67 -4.00 -9.06
C ALA A 84 -1.90 -5.43 -9.58
N TYR A 85 -2.39 -6.34 -8.71
CA TYR A 85 -2.78 -7.68 -9.11
C TYR A 85 -3.97 -7.66 -10.08
N ASP A 86 -5.03 -6.91 -9.77
CA ASP A 86 -6.21 -6.82 -10.64
C ASP A 86 -5.87 -6.17 -11.99
N PHE A 87 -5.07 -5.10 -11.98
CA PHE A 87 -4.58 -4.46 -13.20
C PHE A 87 -3.79 -5.44 -14.07
N ALA A 88 -2.91 -6.26 -13.49
CA ALA A 88 -2.12 -7.22 -14.25
C ALA A 88 -2.96 -8.37 -14.85
N LEU A 89 -4.06 -8.75 -14.20
CA LEU A 89 -5.03 -9.73 -14.70
C LEU A 89 -5.92 -9.14 -15.81
N CYS A 90 -6.38 -7.90 -15.66
CA CYS A 90 -7.21 -7.20 -16.65
C CYS A 90 -6.42 -6.66 -17.85
N HIS A 91 -5.17 -6.23 -17.62
CA HIS A 91 -4.30 -5.59 -18.60
C HIS A 91 -2.90 -6.24 -18.67
N PRO A 92 -2.78 -7.55 -18.96
CA PRO A 92 -1.49 -8.20 -19.14
C PRO A 92 -0.69 -7.58 -20.29
N ASN A 93 -1.36 -7.06 -21.32
CA ASN A 93 -0.74 -6.33 -22.43
C ASN A 93 -0.20 -4.93 -22.04
N ARG A 94 -0.46 -4.43 -20.83
CA ARG A 94 0.08 -3.18 -20.26
C ARG A 94 1.06 -3.43 -19.10
N THR A 95 1.33 -4.70 -18.77
CA THR A 95 2.11 -5.10 -17.60
C THR A 95 3.34 -5.89 -18.01
N CYS A 96 4.50 -5.61 -17.40
CA CYS A 96 5.74 -6.36 -17.59
C CYS A 96 5.92 -7.45 -16.52
N GLY A 97 5.42 -7.18 -15.30
CA GLY A 97 5.47 -8.05 -14.13
C GLY A 97 4.97 -7.29 -12.90
N VAL A 98 4.60 -8.02 -11.84
CA VAL A 98 4.11 -7.44 -10.58
C VAL A 98 4.96 -7.89 -9.39
N MET A 99 5.40 -6.93 -8.58
CA MET A 99 6.00 -7.15 -7.27
C MET A 99 5.06 -6.63 -6.18
N GLY A 100 4.46 -7.53 -5.41
CA GLY A 100 3.57 -7.20 -4.29
C GLY A 100 4.28 -7.26 -2.94
N LEU A 101 3.99 -6.30 -2.05
CA LEU A 101 4.57 -6.17 -0.72
C LEU A 101 3.48 -6.26 0.36
N GLY A 102 3.62 -7.22 1.29
CA GLY A 102 2.80 -7.35 2.51
C GLY A 102 1.39 -7.95 2.34
N ILE A 103 0.76 -7.86 1.16
CA ILE A 103 -0.53 -8.52 0.88
C ILE A 103 -0.41 -9.52 -0.29
N PRO A 104 -0.70 -10.81 -0.08
CA PRO A 104 -0.84 -11.79 -1.16
C PRO A 104 -2.20 -11.68 -1.87
N PHE A 105 -2.27 -12.18 -3.10
CA PHE A 105 -3.52 -12.38 -3.85
C PHE A 105 -4.18 -13.73 -3.51
N GLY A 106 -5.43 -13.93 -3.96
CA GLY A 106 -6.18 -15.16 -3.71
C GLY A 106 -6.73 -15.32 -2.29
N ASN A 107 -6.55 -14.30 -1.45
CA ASN A 107 -7.10 -14.18 -0.11
C ASN A 107 -8.64 -14.02 -0.14
N ASP A 108 -9.36 -14.90 0.55
CA ASP A 108 -10.80 -14.76 0.73
C ASP A 108 -11.12 -13.73 1.82
N ALA A 109 -11.50 -12.52 1.38
CA ALA A 109 -11.92 -11.43 2.27
C ALA A 109 -13.11 -11.81 3.17
N SER A 110 -13.91 -12.84 2.84
CA SER A 110 -14.99 -13.30 3.72
C SER A 110 -14.48 -13.92 5.03
N SER A 111 -13.25 -14.43 5.04
CA SER A 111 -12.61 -15.05 6.22
C SER A 111 -12.40 -14.05 7.36
N ILE A 112 -12.24 -12.75 7.06
CA ILE A 112 -12.05 -11.71 8.09
C ILE A 112 -13.32 -11.50 8.93
N ASN A 113 -14.51 -11.83 8.40
CA ASN A 113 -15.80 -11.71 9.09
C ASN A 113 -15.92 -12.64 10.32
N THR A 114 -14.96 -13.55 10.52
CA THR A 114 -14.86 -14.38 11.72
C THR A 114 -14.18 -13.68 12.90
N LEU A 115 -13.55 -12.52 12.67
CA LEU A 115 -12.82 -11.76 13.70
C LEU A 115 -13.76 -10.86 14.55
N PRO A 116 -13.36 -10.49 15.78
CA PRO A 116 -14.15 -9.62 16.65
C PRO A 116 -14.38 -8.22 16.07
N GLU A 117 -15.51 -7.60 16.43
CA GLU A 117 -15.92 -6.24 15.99
C GLU A 117 -14.91 -5.14 16.37
N GLY A 118 -14.07 -5.36 17.39
CA GLY A 118 -12.96 -4.48 17.76
C GLY A 118 -11.81 -4.41 16.75
N LEU A 119 -11.78 -5.26 15.73
CA LEU A 119 -10.79 -5.22 14.64
C LEU A 119 -10.80 -3.85 13.94
N TYR A 120 -9.62 -3.28 13.70
CA TYR A 120 -9.50 -1.95 13.09
C TYR A 120 -10.26 -1.80 11.76
N ILE A 121 -10.28 -2.83 10.91
CA ILE A 121 -11.04 -2.86 9.65
C ILE A 121 -12.52 -2.55 9.90
N PHE A 122 -13.16 -3.17 10.90
CA PHE A 122 -14.58 -2.94 11.20
C PHE A 122 -14.83 -1.59 11.86
N ARG A 123 -13.95 -1.15 12.78
CA ARG A 123 -14.02 0.17 13.39
C ARG A 123 -13.90 1.29 12.34
N TRP A 124 -13.04 1.11 11.34
CA TRP A 124 -12.79 2.09 10.27
C TRP A 124 -13.80 2.04 9.12
N ALA A 125 -14.35 0.86 8.83
CA ALA A 125 -15.43 0.68 7.87
C ALA A 125 -16.74 1.38 8.30
N GLN A 126 -16.98 1.58 9.60
CA GLN A 126 -18.17 2.27 10.11
C GLN A 126 -18.11 3.79 9.77
N PRO A 127 -19.02 4.32 8.93
CA PRO A 127 -19.03 5.74 8.57
C PRO A 127 -19.30 6.64 9.78
N GLY A 128 -18.54 7.73 9.90
CA GLY A 128 -18.63 8.68 11.00
C GLY A 128 -17.89 8.26 12.27
N ARG A 129 -17.73 6.96 12.52
CA ARG A 129 -16.99 6.45 13.68
C ARG A 129 -15.49 6.67 13.55
N ALA A 130 -14.93 6.26 12.42
CA ALA A 130 -13.51 6.43 12.12
C ALA A 130 -13.11 7.92 12.10
N GLU A 131 -13.97 8.74 11.49
CA GLU A 131 -13.83 10.19 11.44
C GLU A 131 -13.92 10.83 12.83
N ALA A 132 -14.82 10.34 13.70
CA ALA A 132 -14.88 10.78 15.09
C ALA A 132 -13.65 10.35 15.90
N ASP A 133 -13.16 9.11 15.74
CA ASP A 133 -11.95 8.60 16.39
C ASP A 133 -10.71 9.42 16.00
N PHE A 134 -10.49 9.62 14.69
CA PHE A 134 -9.37 10.38 14.16
C PHE A 134 -9.47 11.87 14.55
N GLY A 135 -10.69 12.42 14.53
CA GLY A 135 -10.98 13.81 14.90
C GLY A 135 -10.72 14.16 16.38
N ARG A 136 -10.42 13.18 17.24
CA ARG A 136 -9.94 13.41 18.62
C ARG A 136 -8.52 13.97 18.66
N TYR A 137 -7.77 13.90 17.56
CA TYR A 137 -6.34 14.20 17.49
C TYR A 137 -5.97 15.05 16.27
N ASN A 138 -4.78 15.64 16.28
CA ASN A 138 -4.21 16.25 15.08
C ASN A 138 -3.66 15.17 14.12
N ILE A 139 -3.44 15.55 12.87
CA ILE A 139 -3.08 14.60 11.80
C ILE A 139 -1.74 13.90 12.09
N LYS A 140 -0.72 14.63 12.56
CA LYS A 140 0.56 14.04 12.99
C LYS A 140 0.40 12.96 14.07
N ARG A 141 -0.51 13.16 15.02
CA ARG A 141 -0.80 12.18 16.08
C ARG A 141 -1.52 10.93 15.53
N VAL A 142 -2.39 11.08 14.53
CA VAL A 142 -3.07 9.96 13.84
C VAL A 142 -2.06 9.14 13.02
N VAL A 143 -1.26 9.78 12.16
CA VAL A 143 -0.24 9.11 11.35
C VAL A 143 0.78 8.38 12.24
N ARG A 144 1.21 9.01 13.34
CA ARG A 144 2.03 8.38 14.38
C ARG A 144 1.42 7.09 14.93
N THR A 145 0.13 7.10 15.29
CA THR A 145 -0.55 5.88 15.76
C THR A 145 -0.51 4.79 14.70
N ILE A 146 -0.85 5.12 13.46
CA ILE A 146 -0.90 4.16 12.34
C ILE A 146 0.45 3.46 12.17
N TYR A 147 1.55 4.22 12.06
CA TYR A 147 2.90 3.65 11.96
C TYR A 147 3.26 2.77 13.18
N ILE A 148 2.97 3.22 14.40
CA ILE A 148 3.23 2.45 15.64
C ILE A 148 2.42 1.15 15.70
N LEU A 149 1.17 1.13 15.23
CA LEU A 149 0.30 -0.04 15.29
C LEU A 149 0.68 -1.08 14.22
N PHE A 150 0.91 -0.67 12.98
CA PHE A 150 1.17 -1.62 11.89
C PHE A 150 2.64 -2.02 11.74
N SER A 151 3.57 -1.36 12.43
CA SER A 151 4.95 -1.87 12.57
C SER A 151 5.07 -3.01 13.61
N LYS A 152 4.00 -3.30 14.36
CA LYS A 152 3.93 -4.42 15.32
C LYS A 152 3.40 -5.68 14.64
N SER A 153 3.60 -6.82 15.30
CA SER A 153 3.09 -8.11 14.82
C SER A 153 1.67 -8.44 15.32
N GLU A 154 1.14 -7.72 16.31
CA GLU A 154 -0.23 -7.88 16.79
C GLU A 154 -1.24 -7.27 15.80
N ILE A 155 -2.35 -7.97 15.54
CA ILE A 155 -3.47 -7.38 14.78
C ILE A 155 -4.08 -6.25 15.63
N PRO A 156 -4.18 -5.01 15.12
CA PRO A 156 -4.79 -3.92 15.89
C PRO A 156 -6.27 -4.17 16.16
N MET A 157 -6.60 -4.34 17.44
CA MET A 157 -7.92 -4.74 17.91
C MET A 157 -8.25 -4.02 19.22
N ALA A 158 -9.27 -3.17 19.19
CA ALA A 158 -9.74 -2.43 20.35
C ALA A 158 -10.72 -3.23 21.21
N LYS A 159 -10.77 -2.89 22.50
CA LYS A 159 -11.80 -3.37 23.43
C LYS A 159 -13.11 -2.61 23.22
N GLU A 160 -14.20 -3.09 23.84
CA GLU A 160 -15.53 -2.48 23.75
C GLU A 160 -15.53 -0.98 24.15
N ASP A 161 -14.75 -0.61 25.16
CA ASP A 161 -14.58 0.74 25.70
C ASP A 161 -13.45 1.57 25.06
N GLN A 162 -12.89 1.11 23.93
CA GLN A 162 -11.75 1.73 23.25
C GLN A 162 -11.99 1.88 21.73
N GLU A 163 -11.38 2.90 21.14
CA GLU A 163 -11.24 3.04 19.69
C GLU A 163 -9.79 2.75 19.24
N ILE A 164 -9.54 2.72 17.93
CA ILE A 164 -8.24 2.32 17.38
C ILE A 164 -7.14 3.33 17.72
N MET A 165 -7.45 4.63 17.77
CA MET A 165 -6.46 5.62 18.18
C MET A 165 -6.05 5.56 19.67
N ASP A 166 -6.76 4.78 20.51
CA ASP A 166 -6.39 4.54 21.92
C ASP A 166 -5.33 3.44 22.10
N LEU A 167 -5.01 2.67 21.05
CA LEU A 167 -4.11 1.51 21.11
C LEU A 167 -2.61 1.86 21.17
N ALA A 168 -2.28 3.14 21.03
CA ALA A 168 -0.94 3.69 21.28
C ALA A 168 -1.07 5.12 21.82
N ASP A 169 -0.12 5.56 22.62
CA ASP A 169 -0.05 6.93 23.15
C ASP A 169 1.29 7.61 22.81
N LEU A 170 1.48 8.84 23.29
CA LEU A 170 2.72 9.60 23.08
C LEU A 170 3.95 9.05 23.83
N SER A 171 3.77 8.15 24.80
CA SER A 171 4.88 7.45 25.46
C SER A 171 5.43 6.29 24.62
N THR A 172 4.64 5.85 23.62
CA THR A 172 5.09 4.82 22.68
C THR A 172 6.06 5.44 21.66
N PRO A 173 7.28 4.90 21.50
CA PRO A 173 8.25 5.40 20.52
C PRO A 173 7.80 5.10 19.09
N LEU A 174 8.36 5.85 18.13
CA LEU A 174 8.27 5.49 16.71
C LEU A 174 9.09 4.21 16.44
N PRO A 175 8.80 3.47 15.34
CA PRO A 175 9.71 2.46 14.82
C PRO A 175 11.10 3.04 14.58
N GLU A 176 12.17 2.27 14.84
CA GLU A 176 13.56 2.77 14.81
C GLU A 176 14.01 3.33 13.44
N TRP A 177 13.38 2.86 12.36
CA TRP A 177 13.62 3.26 10.97
C TRP A 177 12.72 4.42 10.51
N PHE A 178 11.77 4.89 11.32
CA PHE A 178 10.79 5.91 10.95
C PHE A 178 11.01 7.17 11.78
N THR A 179 11.56 8.21 11.15
CA THR A 179 11.99 9.42 11.86
C THR A 179 10.83 10.39 12.14
N GLU A 180 11.06 11.39 12.98
CA GLU A 180 10.11 12.50 13.15
C GLU A 180 9.99 13.34 11.86
N GLU A 181 11.02 13.38 11.00
CA GLU A 181 11.02 14.08 9.72
C GLU A 181 10.17 13.34 8.68
N ASP A 182 10.31 12.00 8.58
CA ASP A 182 9.41 11.16 7.76
C ASP A 182 7.95 11.35 8.22
N LEU A 183 7.72 11.30 9.55
CA LEU A 183 6.41 11.53 10.13
C LEU A 183 5.85 12.93 9.77
N ASP A 184 6.66 13.99 9.79
CA ASP A 184 6.22 15.33 9.40
C ASP A 184 5.83 15.40 7.92
N VAL A 185 6.58 14.76 7.01
CA VAL A 185 6.19 14.76 5.59
C VAL A 185 4.90 13.98 5.35
N TYR A 186 4.78 12.74 5.85
CA TYR A 186 3.53 11.99 5.73
C TYR A 186 2.34 12.74 6.35
N SER A 187 2.54 13.41 7.48
CA SER A 187 1.50 14.21 8.13
C SER A 187 1.05 15.38 7.26
N SER A 188 1.98 16.12 6.65
CA SER A 188 1.66 17.25 5.76
C SER A 188 0.84 16.83 4.52
N LEU A 189 1.11 15.62 3.99
CA LEU A 189 0.34 15.04 2.88
C LEU A 189 -1.12 14.77 3.29
N TYR A 190 -1.32 14.22 4.50
CA TYR A 190 -2.66 14.05 5.06
C TYR A 190 -3.31 15.35 5.55
N GLU A 191 -2.56 16.41 5.87
CA GLU A 191 -3.13 17.75 6.13
C GLU A 191 -3.79 18.35 4.89
N LYS A 192 -3.27 18.04 3.68
CA LYS A 192 -3.92 18.41 2.42
C LYS A 192 -5.07 17.48 2.06
N SER A 193 -4.86 16.16 2.06
CA SER A 193 -5.86 15.21 1.55
C SER A 193 -6.95 14.86 2.55
N GLY A 194 -6.64 14.85 3.86
CA GLY A 194 -7.48 14.25 4.90
C GLY A 194 -7.60 12.73 4.75
N PHE A 195 -8.47 12.13 5.57
CA PHE A 195 -8.63 10.67 5.66
C PHE A 195 -9.92 10.12 5.01
N ARG A 196 -10.76 10.96 4.38
CA ARG A 196 -12.06 10.53 3.83
C ARG A 196 -11.92 9.41 2.79
N TYR A 197 -11.16 9.64 1.72
CA TYR A 197 -10.89 8.60 0.73
C TYR A 197 -10.01 7.44 1.27
N PRO A 198 -8.94 7.71 2.06
CA PRO A 198 -8.16 6.65 2.74
C PRO A 198 -8.95 5.73 3.68
N LEU A 199 -10.07 6.18 4.26
CA LEU A 199 -10.98 5.34 5.04
C LEU A 199 -12.01 4.63 4.15
N GLN A 200 -12.47 5.31 3.11
CA GLN A 200 -13.50 4.80 2.20
C GLN A 200 -13.00 3.66 1.32
N MET A 201 -11.89 3.87 0.60
CA MET A 201 -11.45 2.98 -0.47
C MET A 201 -11.08 1.56 0.05
N PRO A 202 -10.14 1.41 1.00
CA PRO A 202 -9.74 0.09 1.51
C PRO A 202 -10.76 -0.59 2.45
N TYR A 203 -11.54 0.16 3.24
CA TYR A 203 -12.39 -0.44 4.29
C TYR A 203 -13.88 -0.45 3.95
N ARG A 204 -14.36 0.47 3.12
CA ARG A 204 -15.80 0.64 2.84
C ARG A 204 -16.21 0.15 1.45
N SER A 205 -15.29 0.10 0.48
CA SER A 205 -15.54 -0.45 -0.87
C SER A 205 -14.90 -1.80 -1.19
N LEU A 206 -14.13 -2.41 -0.28
CA LEU A 206 -13.53 -3.74 -0.52
C LEU A 206 -14.56 -4.83 -0.87
N HIS A 207 -15.76 -4.76 -0.30
CA HIS A 207 -16.86 -5.68 -0.61
C HIS A 207 -17.41 -5.54 -2.06
N LYS A 208 -17.09 -4.44 -2.75
CA LYS A 208 -17.41 -4.22 -4.17
C LYS A 208 -16.34 -4.79 -5.11
N ARG A 209 -15.12 -5.05 -4.61
CA ARG A 209 -14.02 -5.57 -5.41
C ARG A 209 -14.40 -6.94 -6.00
N LYS A 210 -14.20 -7.09 -7.30
CA LYS A 210 -14.50 -8.35 -8.01
C LYS A 210 -13.52 -9.45 -7.55
N PRO A 211 -14.00 -10.66 -7.22
CA PRO A 211 -13.11 -11.80 -6.96
C PRO A 211 -12.28 -12.15 -8.20
N ILE A 212 -11.04 -12.60 -8.00
CA ILE A 212 -10.12 -13.03 -9.06
C ILE A 212 -10.68 -14.23 -9.87
N GLY A 213 -11.61 -15.01 -9.30
CA GLY A 213 -12.22 -16.16 -9.97
C GLY A 213 -11.19 -17.24 -10.31
N ASP A 214 -11.22 -17.75 -11.54
CA ASP A 214 -10.20 -18.68 -12.07
C ASP A 214 -9.13 -17.98 -12.94
N ALA A 215 -9.02 -16.65 -12.86
CA ALA A 215 -8.08 -15.89 -13.69
C ALA A 215 -6.62 -16.28 -13.37
N LYS A 216 -5.74 -16.17 -14.38
CA LYS A 216 -4.31 -16.51 -14.27
C LYS A 216 -3.46 -15.36 -14.75
N PHE A 217 -2.37 -15.11 -14.02
CA PHE A 217 -1.38 -14.12 -14.40
C PHE A 217 -0.64 -14.58 -15.66
N GLN A 218 -0.53 -13.68 -16.64
CA GLN A 218 0.20 -13.88 -17.90
C GLN A 218 1.57 -13.16 -17.88
N VAL A 219 1.96 -12.68 -16.69
CA VAL A 219 3.17 -11.90 -16.42
C VAL A 219 3.85 -12.47 -15.18
N PRO A 220 5.17 -12.28 -14.99
CA PRO A 220 5.85 -12.66 -13.76
C PRO A 220 5.23 -12.02 -12.52
N VAL A 221 5.10 -12.80 -11.46
CA VAL A 221 4.58 -12.34 -10.16
C VAL A 221 5.60 -12.66 -9.07
N PHE A 222 5.94 -11.66 -8.27
CA PHE A 222 6.82 -11.78 -7.13
C PHE A 222 6.12 -11.19 -5.89
N VAL A 223 6.15 -11.91 -4.78
CA VAL A 223 5.60 -11.43 -3.50
C VAL A 223 6.71 -11.39 -2.46
N VAL A 224 6.85 -10.26 -1.77
CA VAL A 224 7.75 -10.12 -0.63
C VAL A 224 6.94 -9.81 0.63
N MET A 225 7.22 -10.54 1.70
CA MET A 225 6.47 -10.50 2.94
C MET A 225 7.43 -10.42 4.13
N GLY A 226 7.09 -9.65 5.15
CA GLY A 226 7.77 -9.69 6.43
C GLY A 226 7.17 -10.75 7.35
N GLU A 227 7.96 -11.67 7.91
CA GLU A 227 7.42 -12.74 8.79
C GLU A 227 6.81 -12.20 10.10
N LYS A 228 7.11 -10.94 10.45
CA LYS A 228 6.53 -10.21 11.58
C LYS A 228 5.38 -9.29 11.18
N ASP A 229 4.96 -9.25 9.92
CA ASP A 229 3.74 -8.56 9.49
C ASP A 229 2.51 -9.21 10.16
N TYR A 230 1.69 -8.40 10.81
CA TYR A 230 0.43 -8.82 11.42
C TYR A 230 -0.55 -9.42 10.39
N VAL A 231 -0.41 -9.07 9.10
CA VAL A 231 -1.26 -9.58 8.01
C VAL A 231 -1.22 -11.11 7.91
N TYR A 232 -0.11 -11.77 8.26
CA TYR A 232 -0.02 -13.24 8.33
C TYR A 232 -1.06 -13.87 9.26
N LYS A 233 -1.52 -13.14 10.28
CA LYS A 233 -2.44 -13.64 11.30
C LYS A 233 -3.91 -13.48 10.89
N PHE A 234 -4.20 -12.88 9.74
CA PHE A 234 -5.56 -12.86 9.20
C PHE A 234 -5.99 -14.25 8.74
N PRO A 235 -7.18 -14.73 9.15
CA PRO A 235 -7.81 -15.90 8.53
C PRO A 235 -7.90 -15.71 7.01
N GLY A 236 -7.53 -16.73 6.25
CA GLY A 236 -7.50 -16.70 4.78
C GLY A 236 -6.14 -16.32 4.17
N VAL A 237 -5.27 -15.56 4.87
CA VAL A 237 -3.94 -15.19 4.36
C VAL A 237 -2.96 -16.35 4.46
N GLU A 238 -2.83 -16.95 5.64
CA GLU A 238 -1.97 -18.12 5.85
C GLU A 238 -2.39 -19.30 4.96
N SER A 239 -3.70 -19.50 4.73
CA SER A 239 -4.19 -20.56 3.86
C SER A 239 -3.86 -20.29 2.39
N ALA A 240 -4.12 -19.09 1.86
CA ALA A 240 -3.85 -18.77 0.45
C ALA A 240 -2.37 -18.99 0.05
N ILE A 241 -1.45 -18.80 1.01
CA ILE A 241 0.00 -19.05 0.88
C ILE A 241 0.36 -20.55 0.97
N LYS A 242 -0.43 -21.38 1.65
CA LYS A 242 -0.09 -22.78 1.98
C LYS A 242 -0.93 -23.85 1.26
N ASP A 243 -2.11 -23.49 0.76
CA ASP A 243 -3.10 -24.42 0.19
C ASP A 243 -3.02 -24.56 -1.35
N GLY A 244 -2.06 -23.89 -1.99
CA GLY A 244 -1.89 -23.89 -3.44
C GLY A 244 -2.73 -22.85 -4.18
N THR A 245 -3.48 -21.98 -3.48
CA THR A 245 -4.35 -20.99 -4.14
C THR A 245 -3.55 -20.00 -4.96
N MET A 246 -2.46 -19.44 -4.43
CA MET A 246 -1.63 -18.52 -5.21
C MET A 246 -1.00 -19.20 -6.44
N GLU A 247 -0.51 -20.43 -6.30
CA GLU A 247 0.05 -21.25 -7.37
C GLU A 247 -0.97 -21.59 -8.48
N ARG A 248 -2.27 -21.69 -8.17
CA ARG A 248 -3.33 -21.87 -9.17
C ARG A 248 -3.44 -20.67 -10.12
N HIS A 249 -3.18 -19.46 -9.63
CA HIS A 249 -3.24 -18.21 -10.40
C HIS A 249 -1.90 -17.84 -11.05
N ALA A 250 -0.77 -18.10 -10.38
CA ALA A 250 0.58 -17.82 -10.87
C ALA A 250 1.53 -19.00 -10.54
N PRO A 251 1.59 -20.03 -11.40
CA PRO A 251 2.39 -21.24 -11.13
C PRO A 251 3.89 -20.98 -10.97
N ASP A 252 4.42 -20.02 -11.72
CA ASP A 252 5.84 -19.64 -11.72
C ASP A 252 6.14 -18.45 -10.80
N MET A 253 5.26 -18.14 -9.84
CA MET A 253 5.49 -17.03 -8.91
C MET A 253 6.70 -17.30 -8.01
N LYS A 254 7.32 -16.22 -7.54
CA LYS A 254 8.28 -16.26 -6.45
C LYS A 254 7.65 -15.66 -5.19
N ILE A 255 7.95 -16.23 -4.03
CA ILE A 255 7.70 -15.61 -2.72
C ILE A 255 9.03 -15.47 -1.99
N THR A 256 9.24 -14.38 -1.27
CA THR A 256 10.40 -14.19 -0.38
C THR A 256 9.94 -13.64 0.96
N TYR A 257 10.46 -14.24 2.03
CA TYR A 257 10.12 -13.95 3.42
C TYR A 257 11.30 -13.21 4.06
N ILE A 258 11.00 -12.12 4.76
CA ILE A 258 11.98 -11.30 5.48
C ILE A 258 11.74 -11.53 6.98
N PRO A 259 12.57 -12.30 7.70
CA PRO A 259 12.25 -12.81 9.05
C PRO A 259 11.93 -11.74 10.10
N GLU A 260 12.57 -10.57 10.00
CA GLU A 260 12.36 -9.45 10.92
C GLU A 260 11.42 -8.36 10.33
N GLY A 261 10.89 -8.60 9.13
CA GLY A 261 10.04 -7.66 8.39
C GLY A 261 8.67 -7.47 9.04
N SER A 262 8.33 -6.21 9.31
CA SER A 262 6.98 -5.76 9.64
C SER A 262 6.18 -5.46 8.36
N HIS A 263 4.99 -4.87 8.52
CA HIS A 263 4.12 -4.46 7.42
C HIS A 263 4.69 -3.36 6.50
N PHE A 264 5.70 -2.63 6.96
CA PHE A 264 6.40 -1.60 6.18
C PHE A 264 7.79 -2.08 5.74
N VAL A 265 7.86 -3.32 5.26
CA VAL A 265 9.13 -4.02 4.98
C VAL A 265 10.07 -3.25 4.02
N GLN A 266 9.51 -2.46 3.10
CA GLN A 266 10.25 -1.59 2.17
C GLN A 266 10.86 -0.34 2.82
N GLU A 267 10.30 0.15 3.93
CA GLU A 267 10.86 1.27 4.70
C GLU A 267 11.78 0.76 5.82
N GLN A 268 11.50 -0.43 6.37
CA GLN A 268 12.32 -1.08 7.40
C GLN A 268 13.60 -1.74 6.85
N PHE A 269 13.55 -2.34 5.67
CA PHE A 269 14.69 -3.03 5.02
C PHE A 269 14.87 -2.57 3.56
N PRO A 270 15.05 -1.26 3.32
CA PRO A 270 15.02 -0.68 1.98
C PRO A 270 16.09 -1.29 1.07
N ASP A 271 17.34 -1.41 1.52
CA ASP A 271 18.42 -1.98 0.71
C ASP A 271 18.12 -3.40 0.25
N TYR A 272 17.58 -4.25 1.14
CA TYR A 272 17.26 -5.63 0.79
C TYR A 272 16.05 -5.72 -0.14
N VAL A 273 15.01 -4.91 0.07
CA VAL A 273 13.87 -4.82 -0.85
C VAL A 273 14.31 -4.27 -2.22
N ASN A 274 15.26 -3.34 -2.25
CA ASN A 274 15.86 -2.81 -3.47
C ASN A 274 16.66 -3.88 -4.23
N GLU A 275 17.47 -4.69 -3.54
CA GLU A 275 18.16 -5.84 -4.14
C GLU A 275 17.16 -6.83 -4.77
N LEU A 276 16.08 -7.18 -4.06
CA LEU A 276 15.03 -8.07 -4.53
C LEU A 276 14.30 -7.50 -5.75
N LEU A 277 13.97 -6.21 -5.75
CA LEU A 277 13.34 -5.50 -6.86
C LEU A 277 14.27 -5.44 -8.08
N LEU A 278 15.53 -5.05 -7.91
CA LEU A 278 16.50 -4.96 -9.00
C LEU A 278 16.80 -6.33 -9.63
N ALA A 279 16.82 -7.40 -8.82
CA ALA A 279 16.90 -8.77 -9.31
C ALA A 279 15.66 -9.13 -10.16
N PHE A 280 14.45 -8.88 -9.66
CA PHE A 280 13.20 -9.15 -10.38
C PHE A 280 13.12 -8.41 -11.73
N LEU A 281 13.49 -7.13 -11.78
CA LEU A 281 13.53 -6.36 -13.04
C LEU A 281 14.58 -6.90 -14.02
N LYS A 282 15.72 -7.40 -13.52
CA LYS A 282 16.81 -7.96 -14.33
C LYS A 282 16.49 -9.35 -14.89
N ASP A 283 15.81 -10.19 -14.11
CA ASP A 283 15.44 -11.56 -14.50
C ASP A 283 14.30 -11.57 -15.55
N HIS A 284 13.62 -10.43 -15.75
CA HIS A 284 12.53 -10.25 -16.70
C HIS A 284 12.81 -9.09 -17.68
N PRO A 285 13.82 -9.19 -18.57
CA PRO A 285 14.11 -8.13 -19.53
C PRO A 285 12.92 -7.87 -20.47
N VAL A 286 12.65 -6.59 -20.72
CA VAL A 286 11.59 -6.12 -21.64
C VAL A 286 12.25 -5.55 -22.89
N ASP A 287 11.72 -5.89 -24.07
CA ASP A 287 12.16 -5.31 -25.34
C ASP A 287 11.97 -3.78 -25.33
N LYS A 288 13.01 -3.05 -25.76
CA LYS A 288 13.07 -1.58 -25.77
C LYS A 288 12.56 -0.96 -27.07
#